data_AF-A0AAY5L5Z8-F1
#
_entry.id   AF-A0AAY5L5Z8-F1
#
_cell.length_a   1.000
_cell.length_b   1.000
_cell.length_c   1.000
_cell.angle_alpha   90.00
_cell.angle_beta   90.00
_cell.angle_gamma   90.00
#
_symmetry.space_group_name_H-M   'P 1'
#
loop_
_entity.id
_entity.type
_entity.pdbx_description
1 polymer ?
#
loop_
_entity_poly.entity_id
_entity_poly.type
_entity_poly.pdbx_seq_one_letter_code
_entity_poly.pdbx_strand_id
1 'polypeptide(L)'
;MRKKGDLSNFERGMLVGARRAGLSISQSAQLLGFSRTTISRVYKEWCEKGKTSSMRQSCGQKCLVDARGQRRMDRLIQADRRATLTEITTRYNRGMQQSICEATTRTTLRRMGYNSRRPQKYHSSPLQIGKRGYNLHDLTKIGQLKTGRMLPGLMSIDFC
;
A
#
# COMPACT_ATOMS: atom_id res chain seq x y z
N MET A 1 -3.05 -28.11 4.57
CA MET A 1 -2.99 -27.10 3.47
C MET A 1 -2.62 -25.75 4.07
N ARG A 2 -1.65 -25.02 3.49
CA ARG A 2 -1.29 -23.66 3.94
C ARG A 2 -2.57 -22.78 3.97
N LYS A 3 -2.82 -22.14 5.11
CA LYS A 3 -3.98 -21.26 5.33
C LYS A 3 -4.00 -20.13 4.30
N LYS A 4 -5.20 -19.62 4.06
CA LYS A 4 -5.60 -18.54 3.13
C LYS A 4 -4.93 -17.19 3.46
N GLY A 5 -3.60 -17.14 3.40
CA GLY A 5 -2.80 -15.91 3.42
C GLY A 5 -2.45 -15.52 1.99
N ASP A 6 -2.47 -14.23 1.70
CA ASP A 6 -1.96 -13.72 0.44
C ASP A 6 -0.45 -14.07 0.33
N LEU A 7 -0.05 -14.63 -0.82
CA LEU A 7 1.36 -14.95 -1.08
C LEU A 7 2.22 -13.69 -0.99
N SER A 8 3.40 -13.83 -0.40
CA SER A 8 4.39 -12.75 -0.41
C SER A 8 4.82 -12.41 -1.84
N ASN A 9 5.26 -11.17 -2.06
CA ASN A 9 5.79 -10.74 -3.36
C ASN A 9 6.97 -11.62 -3.81
N PHE A 10 7.76 -12.12 -2.86
CA PHE A 10 8.88 -13.03 -3.12
C PHE A 10 8.38 -14.40 -3.62
N GLU A 11 7.41 -15.02 -2.93
CA GLU A 11 6.81 -16.30 -3.35
C GLU A 11 6.14 -16.19 -4.73
N ARG A 12 5.44 -15.08 -5.00
CA ARG A 12 4.90 -14.80 -6.33
C ARG A 12 6.01 -14.67 -7.38
N GLY A 13 7.13 -14.03 -7.03
CA GLY A 13 8.32 -13.92 -7.86
C GLY A 13 8.91 -15.28 -8.24
N MET A 14 9.11 -16.16 -7.26
CA MET A 14 9.61 -17.51 -7.48
C MET A 14 8.71 -18.33 -8.40
N LEU A 15 7.38 -18.23 -8.21
CA LEU A 15 6.39 -18.92 -9.03
C LEU A 15 6.42 -18.45 -10.49
N VAL A 16 6.46 -17.14 -10.73
CA VAL A 16 6.60 -16.59 -12.08
C VAL A 16 7.94 -16.98 -12.69
N GLY A 17 9.02 -16.97 -11.91
CA GLY A 17 10.35 -17.42 -12.35
C GLY A 17 10.36 -18.88 -12.81
N ALA A 18 9.80 -19.79 -12.01
CA ALA A 18 9.67 -21.21 -12.34
C ALA A 18 8.90 -21.43 -13.67
N ARG A 19 7.80 -20.70 -13.88
CA ARG A 19 7.03 -20.77 -15.12
C ARG A 19 7.76 -20.18 -16.32
N ARG A 20 8.52 -19.10 -16.14
CA ARG A 20 9.37 -18.51 -17.20
C ARG A 20 10.56 -19.39 -17.56
N ALA A 21 11.02 -20.24 -16.64
CA ALA A 21 12.03 -21.25 -16.88
C ALA A 21 11.49 -22.51 -17.62
N GLY A 22 10.22 -22.51 -18.05
CA GLY A 22 9.62 -23.61 -18.82
C GLY A 22 9.08 -24.78 -17.98
N LEU A 23 9.12 -24.70 -16.64
CA LEU A 23 8.61 -25.77 -15.78
C LEU A 23 7.09 -25.87 -15.88
N SER A 24 6.56 -27.10 -15.99
CA SER A 24 5.11 -27.34 -15.99
C SER A 24 4.45 -26.90 -14.68
N ILE A 25 3.12 -26.74 -14.68
CA ILE A 25 2.37 -26.35 -13.47
C ILE A 25 2.56 -27.38 -12.34
N SER A 26 2.59 -28.67 -12.69
CA SER A 26 2.78 -29.75 -11.72
C SER A 26 4.22 -29.78 -11.17
N GLN A 27 5.23 -29.60 -12.02
CA GLN A 27 6.62 -29.50 -11.58
C GLN A 27 6.86 -28.27 -10.69
N SER A 28 6.29 -27.12 -11.06
CA SER A 28 6.37 -25.90 -10.26
C SER A 28 5.68 -26.06 -8.89
N ALA A 29 4.57 -26.80 -8.85
CA ALA A 29 3.83 -27.11 -7.63
C ALA A 29 4.64 -27.99 -6.68
N GLN A 30 5.29 -29.01 -7.23
CA GLN A 30 6.17 -29.91 -6.48
C GLN A 30 7.42 -29.17 -5.98
N LEU A 31 8.06 -28.36 -6.83
CA LEU A 31 9.28 -27.62 -6.50
C LEU A 31 9.06 -26.59 -5.39
N LEU A 32 7.99 -25.80 -5.48
CA LEU A 32 7.73 -24.69 -4.56
C LEU A 32 6.80 -25.08 -3.39
N GLY A 33 6.25 -26.30 -3.39
CA GLY A 33 5.30 -26.75 -2.38
C GLY A 33 3.95 -26.02 -2.41
N PHE A 34 3.60 -25.36 -3.52
CA PHE A 34 2.32 -24.68 -3.70
C PHE A 34 1.29 -25.55 -4.43
N SER A 35 0.00 -25.26 -4.23
CA SER A 35 -1.04 -25.95 -4.99
C SER A 35 -0.99 -25.55 -6.48
N ARG A 36 -1.35 -26.49 -7.37
CA ARG A 36 -1.47 -26.21 -8.82
C ARG A 36 -2.41 -25.03 -9.11
N THR A 37 -3.49 -24.90 -8.34
CA THR A 37 -4.47 -23.79 -8.47
C THR A 37 -3.86 -22.44 -8.13
N THR A 38 -3.01 -22.38 -7.09
CA THR A 38 -2.27 -21.19 -6.70
C THR A 38 -1.31 -20.75 -7.80
N ILE A 39 -0.60 -21.72 -8.39
CA ILE A 39 0.34 -21.47 -9.49
C ILE A 39 -0.37 -20.96 -10.73
N SER A 40 -1.44 -21.63 -11.15
CA SER A 40 -2.23 -21.19 -12.30
C SER A 40 -2.79 -19.78 -12.09
N ARG A 41 -3.33 -19.48 -10.91
CA ARG A 41 -3.90 -18.16 -10.60
C ARG A 41 -2.84 -17.04 -10.63
N VAL A 42 -1.71 -17.22 -9.97
CA VAL A 42 -0.65 -16.19 -9.94
C VAL A 42 -0.05 -15.98 -11.31
N TYR A 43 0.18 -17.06 -12.06
CA TYR A 43 0.71 -16.96 -13.41
C TYR A 43 -0.26 -16.23 -14.34
N LYS A 44 -1.56 -16.52 -14.27
CA LYS A 44 -2.60 -15.79 -14.99
C LYS A 44 -2.67 -14.31 -14.59
N GLU A 45 -2.68 -14.02 -13.29
CA GLU A 45 -2.65 -12.64 -12.77
C GLU A 45 -1.41 -11.87 -13.28
N TRP A 46 -0.25 -12.55 -13.39
CA TRP A 46 0.97 -11.98 -13.96
C TRP A 46 0.88 -11.76 -15.47
N CYS A 47 0.34 -12.72 -16.24
CA CYS A 47 0.13 -12.56 -17.69
C CYS A 47 -0.80 -11.39 -18.01
N GLU A 48 -1.86 -11.19 -17.22
CA GLU A 48 -2.83 -10.12 -17.43
C GLU A 48 -2.30 -8.73 -17.01
N LYS A 49 -1.53 -8.65 -15.92
CA LYS A 49 -1.15 -7.37 -15.30
C LYS A 49 0.32 -6.99 -15.47
N GLY A 50 1.16 -7.92 -15.92
CA GLY A 50 2.62 -7.77 -16.03
C GLY A 50 3.34 -7.54 -14.69
N LYS A 51 2.65 -7.66 -13.55
CA LYS A 51 3.17 -7.33 -12.22
C LYS A 51 2.99 -8.51 -11.28
N THR A 52 4.06 -8.81 -10.57
CA THR A 52 4.11 -9.89 -9.57
C THR A 52 3.61 -9.44 -8.20
N SER A 53 3.48 -8.13 -7.98
CA SER A 53 2.93 -7.57 -6.75
C SER A 53 1.41 -7.57 -6.75
N SER A 54 0.83 -8.02 -5.64
CA SER A 54 -0.58 -7.83 -5.36
C SER A 54 -0.81 -6.35 -5.03
N MET A 55 -1.23 -5.54 -6.02
CA MET A 55 -1.57 -4.12 -5.81
C MET A 55 -2.92 -3.95 -5.09
N ARG A 56 -3.16 -4.73 -4.03
CA ARG A 56 -4.30 -4.54 -3.13
C ARG A 56 -4.09 -3.41 -2.11
N GLN A 57 -2.94 -2.74 -2.16
CA GLN A 57 -2.56 -1.75 -1.15
C GLN A 57 -3.42 -0.49 -1.12
N SER A 58 -4.25 -0.23 -2.15
CA SER A 58 -5.01 1.02 -2.25
C SER A 58 -6.53 0.88 -2.19
N CYS A 59 -7.10 -0.27 -1.83
CA CYS A 59 -8.51 -0.30 -1.42
C CYS A 59 -8.66 0.23 0.02
N GLY A 60 -8.25 1.49 0.22
CA GLY A 60 -8.50 2.24 1.44
C GLY A 60 -9.96 2.66 1.53
N GLN A 61 -10.52 2.60 2.74
CA GLN A 61 -11.81 3.20 3.06
C GLN A 61 -11.75 4.71 2.77
N LYS A 62 -12.60 5.20 1.86
CA LYS A 62 -12.73 6.65 1.59
C LYS A 62 -13.00 7.36 2.92
N CYS A 63 -12.15 8.32 3.29
CA CYS A 63 -12.38 9.16 4.46
C CYS A 63 -13.58 10.07 4.15
N LEU A 64 -14.67 9.91 4.90
CA LEU A 64 -15.82 10.84 4.86
C LEU A 64 -15.40 12.28 5.24
N VAL A 65 -14.33 12.41 6.03
CA VAL A 65 -13.73 13.69 6.41
C VAL A 65 -12.48 13.94 5.57
N ASP A 66 -12.53 14.98 4.76
CA ASP A 66 -11.41 15.47 3.95
C ASP A 66 -10.39 16.27 4.80
N ALA A 67 -9.29 16.70 4.18
CA ALA A 67 -8.28 17.50 4.87
C ALA A 67 -8.81 18.84 5.41
N ARG A 68 -9.87 19.41 4.80
CA ARG A 68 -10.54 20.62 5.31
C ARG A 68 -11.37 20.30 6.54
N GLY A 69 -12.11 19.20 6.52
CA GLY A 69 -12.87 18.67 7.64
C GLY A 69 -11.97 18.38 8.84
N GLN A 70 -10.81 17.76 8.63
CA GLN A 70 -9.84 17.52 9.70
C GLN A 70 -9.36 18.84 10.34
N ARG A 71 -9.02 19.87 9.54
CA ARG A 71 -8.65 21.20 10.06
C ARG A 71 -9.75 21.86 10.86
N ARG A 72 -11.01 21.76 10.42
CA ARG A 72 -12.15 22.28 11.18
C ARG A 72 -12.29 21.58 12.52
N MET A 73 -12.14 20.26 12.52
CA MET A 73 -12.23 19.43 13.72
C MET A 73 -11.11 19.75 14.71
N ASP A 74 -9.90 20.01 14.21
CA ASP A 74 -8.77 20.46 15.01
C ASP A 74 -9.05 21.79 15.73
N ARG A 75 -9.64 22.77 15.03
CA ARG A 75 -10.06 24.05 15.64
C ARG A 75 -11.09 23.87 16.74
N LEU A 76 -12.06 22.96 16.57
CA LEU A 76 -13.08 22.68 17.59
C LEU A 76 -12.46 22.10 18.86
N ILE A 77 -11.47 21.22 18.72
CA ILE A 77 -10.75 20.61 19.84
C ILE A 77 -9.83 21.63 20.53
N GLN A 78 -9.17 22.50 19.77
CA GLN A 78 -8.32 23.53 20.35
C GLN A 78 -9.13 24.59 21.12
N ALA A 79 -10.34 24.92 20.65
CA ALA A 79 -11.26 25.79 21.36
C ALA A 79 -11.73 25.16 22.68
N ASP A 80 -12.21 23.91 22.64
CA ASP A 80 -12.71 23.19 23.82
C ASP A 80 -12.01 21.85 23.99
N ARG A 81 -10.85 21.87 24.66
CA ARG A 81 -10.01 20.67 24.88
C ARG A 81 -10.67 19.57 25.71
N ARG A 82 -11.75 19.90 26.45
CA ARG A 82 -12.52 18.96 27.29
C ARG A 82 -13.83 18.53 26.64
N ALA A 83 -14.11 18.94 25.40
CA ALA A 83 -15.35 18.61 24.71
C ALA A 83 -15.54 17.09 24.56
N THR A 84 -16.77 16.64 24.78
CA THR A 84 -17.17 15.25 24.61
C THR A 84 -17.31 14.93 23.11
N LEU A 85 -17.16 13.65 22.75
CA LEU A 85 -17.30 13.20 21.36
C LEU A 85 -18.62 13.68 20.71
N THR A 86 -19.73 13.57 21.45
CA THR A 86 -21.08 14.02 21.05
C THR A 86 -21.12 15.53 20.74
N GLU A 87 -20.47 16.34 21.57
CA GLU A 87 -20.39 17.79 21.43
C GLU A 87 -19.55 18.17 20.19
N ILE A 88 -18.43 17.48 19.98
CA ILE A 88 -17.58 17.68 18.80
C ILE A 88 -18.35 17.33 17.53
N THR A 89 -19.06 16.20 17.51
CA THR A 89 -19.86 15.77 16.36
C THR A 89 -20.97 16.78 16.05
N THR A 90 -21.74 17.20 17.05
CA THR A 90 -22.84 18.17 16.89
C THR A 90 -22.34 19.51 16.36
N ARG A 91 -21.25 20.04 16.93
CA ARG A 91 -20.64 21.30 16.49
C ARG A 91 -19.99 21.22 15.11
N TYR A 92 -19.42 20.07 14.77
CA TYR A 92 -18.86 19.82 13.44
C TYR A 92 -19.97 19.85 12.38
N ASN A 93 -21.10 19.20 12.66
CA ASN A 93 -22.24 19.10 11.75
C ASN A 93 -22.96 20.44 11.52
N ARG A 94 -22.78 21.43 12.42
CA ARG A 94 -23.40 22.75 12.30
C ARG A 94 -22.97 23.44 11.01
N GLY A 95 -23.89 23.62 10.07
CA GLY A 95 -23.61 24.29 8.78
C GLY A 95 -22.82 23.42 7.79
N MET A 96 -22.83 22.10 7.94
CA MET A 96 -22.32 21.17 6.94
C MET A 96 -23.47 20.57 6.12
N GLN A 97 -23.28 20.42 4.82
CA GLN A 97 -24.26 19.78 3.93
C GLN A 97 -24.36 18.26 4.15
N GLN A 98 -23.29 17.65 4.65
CA GLN A 98 -23.23 16.24 5.02
C GLN A 98 -22.88 16.13 6.49
N SER A 99 -23.78 15.52 7.27
CA SER A 99 -23.53 15.23 8.68
C SER A 99 -22.70 13.96 8.83
N ILE A 100 -21.84 13.95 9.84
CA ILE A 100 -21.07 12.77 10.23
C ILE A 100 -21.66 12.16 11.50
N CYS A 101 -21.59 10.83 11.60
CA CYS A 101 -21.89 10.12 12.84
C CYS A 101 -20.69 10.13 13.79
N GLU A 102 -20.95 9.88 15.08
CA GLU A 102 -19.91 9.84 16.12
C GLU A 102 -18.80 8.82 15.84
N ALA A 103 -19.13 7.70 15.19
CA ALA A 103 -18.15 6.67 14.83
C ALA A 103 -17.11 7.21 13.82
N THR A 104 -17.57 8.02 12.85
CA THR A 104 -16.70 8.70 11.89
C THR A 104 -15.88 9.78 12.58
N THR A 105 -16.49 10.54 13.49
CA THR A 105 -15.79 11.53 14.32
C THR A 105 -14.66 10.85 15.10
N ARG A 106 -14.95 9.77 15.83
CA ARG A 106 -13.97 9.00 16.61
C ARG A 106 -12.83 8.44 15.76
N THR A 107 -13.15 7.89 14.60
CA THR A 107 -12.15 7.34 13.67
C THR A 107 -11.23 8.44 13.16
N THR A 108 -11.79 9.60 12.83
CA THR A 108 -11.03 10.76 12.35
C THR A 108 -10.12 11.31 13.45
N LEU A 109 -10.62 11.44 14.69
CA LEU A 109 -9.83 11.85 15.85
C LEU A 109 -8.62 10.94 16.08
N ARG A 110 -8.83 9.60 16.03
CA ARG A 110 -7.75 8.63 16.16
C ARG A 110 -6.71 8.76 15.05
N ARG A 111 -7.15 8.96 13.80
CA ARG A 111 -6.25 9.20 12.65
C ARG A 111 -5.43 10.48 12.81
N MET A 112 -6.01 11.50 13.45
CA MET A 112 -5.32 12.76 13.77
C MET A 112 -4.41 12.66 15.01
N GLY A 113 -4.44 11.55 15.75
CA GLY A 113 -3.61 11.32 16.94
C GLY A 113 -4.29 11.56 18.28
N TYR A 114 -5.57 11.94 18.30
CA TYR A 114 -6.34 12.16 19.53
C TYR A 114 -6.83 10.81 20.10
N ASN A 115 -5.95 10.12 20.83
CA ASN A 115 -6.17 8.72 21.24
C ASN A 115 -6.66 8.50 22.69
N SER A 116 -6.64 9.51 23.57
CA SER A 116 -7.35 9.61 24.87
C SER A 116 -6.60 10.58 25.81
N ARG A 117 -7.23 10.92 26.95
CA ARG A 117 -7.01 12.06 27.87
C ARG A 117 -5.59 12.24 28.43
N ARG A 118 -4.62 12.62 27.60
CA ARG A 118 -3.43 13.35 28.06
C ARG A 118 -3.23 14.56 27.18
N PRO A 119 -3.01 15.77 27.76
CA PRO A 119 -2.68 16.94 26.97
C PRO A 119 -1.31 16.71 26.33
N GLN A 120 -1.30 16.21 25.10
CA GLN A 120 -0.10 16.20 24.30
C GLN A 120 0.12 17.66 23.86
N LYS A 121 1.18 18.29 24.37
CA LYS A 121 1.60 19.62 23.93
C LYS A 121 1.91 19.53 22.44
N TYR A 122 0.94 19.87 21.60
CA TYR A 122 1.20 20.14 20.19
C TYR A 122 1.98 21.45 20.14
N HIS A 123 3.30 21.35 20.13
CA HIS A 123 4.11 22.39 19.53
C HIS A 123 3.77 22.38 18.04
N SER A 124 3.24 23.49 17.55
CA SER A 124 3.13 23.80 16.13
C SER A 124 4.53 23.95 15.55
N SER A 125 5.28 22.85 15.44
CA SER A 125 6.49 22.82 14.63
C SER A 125 6.05 22.57 13.19
N PRO A 126 6.47 23.42 12.22
CA PRO A 126 6.33 23.09 10.81
C PRO A 126 6.93 21.70 10.58
N LEU A 127 6.23 20.85 9.85
CA LEU A 127 6.72 19.55 9.41
C LEU A 127 8.07 19.75 8.71
N GLN A 128 9.18 19.53 9.41
CA GLN A 128 10.42 19.18 8.75
C GLN A 128 10.22 17.75 8.24
N ILE A 129 9.70 17.65 7.02
CA ILE A 129 9.85 16.45 6.20
C ILE A 129 11.36 16.28 6.06
N GLY A 130 11.93 15.41 6.89
CA GLY A 130 13.32 15.02 6.76
C GLY A 130 13.54 14.52 5.35
N LYS A 131 14.21 15.33 4.53
CA LYS A 131 14.82 14.87 3.29
C LYS A 131 15.89 13.86 3.71
N ARG A 132 15.52 12.58 3.82
CA ARG A 132 16.50 11.50 3.64
C ARG A 132 16.91 11.55 2.17
N GLY A 133 17.84 12.44 1.88
CA GLY A 133 18.57 12.43 0.63
C GLY A 133 19.36 11.14 0.58
N TYR A 134 18.91 10.20 -0.25
CA TYR A 134 19.83 9.31 -0.93
C TYR A 134 20.74 10.19 -1.78
N ASN A 135 22.04 10.20 -1.47
CA ASN A 135 23.01 10.91 -2.30
C ASN A 135 23.03 10.24 -3.68
N LEU A 136 22.69 11.00 -4.71
CA LEU A 136 22.65 10.59 -6.11
C LEU A 136 24.06 10.31 -6.69
N HIS A 137 25.10 10.34 -5.86
CA HIS A 137 26.49 10.12 -6.26
C HIS A 137 27.00 8.69 -6.02
N ASP A 138 26.21 7.84 -5.35
CA ASP A 138 26.57 6.43 -5.09
C ASP A 138 26.02 5.44 -6.13
N LEU A 139 25.21 5.90 -7.09
CA LEU A 139 24.62 5.07 -8.15
C LEU A 139 25.47 5.00 -9.44
N THR A 140 26.62 5.67 -9.49
CA THR A 140 27.53 5.68 -10.64
C THR A 140 28.69 4.68 -10.54
N LYS A 141 28.59 3.62 -9.70
CA LYS A 141 29.58 2.54 -9.64
C LYS A 141 29.09 1.13 -9.98
N ILE A 142 27.83 0.93 -10.35
CA ILE A 142 27.33 -0.39 -10.81
C ILE A 142 27.21 -0.46 -12.34
N GLY A 143 27.41 0.65 -13.05
CA GLY A 143 27.17 0.75 -14.48
C GLY A 143 28.40 1.04 -15.32
N GLN A 144 29.52 0.32 -15.17
CA GLN A 144 30.54 0.22 -16.23
C GLN A 144 31.32 -1.09 -16.14
N LEU A 145 30.82 -2.14 -16.79
CA LEU A 145 31.65 -3.10 -17.53
C LEU A 145 30.79 -3.72 -18.65
N LYS A 146 31.33 -3.65 -19.87
CA LYS A 146 30.91 -4.33 -21.11
C LYS A 146 29.80 -3.66 -21.94
N THR A 147 30.20 -2.57 -22.60
CA THR A 147 30.01 -2.49 -24.06
C THR A 147 30.70 -3.71 -24.71
N GLY A 148 29.97 -4.43 -25.55
CA GLY A 148 30.51 -5.62 -26.22
C GLY A 148 29.54 -6.33 -27.15
N ARG A 149 29.21 -5.67 -28.28
CA ARG A 149 28.79 -6.21 -29.59
C ARG A 149 27.51 -7.05 -29.72
N MET A 150 26.80 -6.73 -30.81
CA MET A 150 25.67 -7.43 -31.43
C MET A 150 26.04 -8.86 -31.91
N LEU A 151 25.04 -9.74 -32.07
CA LEU A 151 24.53 -10.24 -33.38
C LEU A 151 23.39 -11.31 -33.18
N PRO A 152 22.63 -11.68 -34.25
CA PRO A 152 21.16 -11.77 -34.24
C PRO A 152 20.58 -13.20 -34.40
N GLY A 153 19.27 -13.31 -34.18
CA GLY A 153 18.39 -14.31 -34.80
C GLY A 153 18.36 -15.69 -34.15
N LEU A 154 17.17 -16.15 -33.77
CA LEU A 154 16.51 -17.34 -34.33
C LEU A 154 15.22 -17.64 -33.55
N MET A 155 14.12 -17.56 -34.30
CA MET A 155 12.99 -18.48 -34.34
C MET A 155 11.93 -18.48 -33.22
N SER A 156 10.70 -18.26 -33.71
CA SER A 156 9.40 -18.70 -33.20
C SER A 156 9.44 -20.03 -32.45
N ILE A 157 8.57 -20.17 -31.46
CA ILE A 157 7.90 -21.46 -31.20
C ILE A 157 6.48 -21.18 -30.73
N ASP A 158 5.59 -21.91 -31.37
CA ASP A 158 4.14 -21.87 -31.33
C ASP A 158 3.54 -22.23 -29.98
N PHE A 159 2.34 -21.69 -29.80
CA PHE A 159 1.42 -21.95 -28.70
C PHE A 159 0.75 -23.32 -28.93
N CYS A 160 0.92 -24.25 -27.99
CA CYS A 160 0.04 -25.40 -27.77
C CYS A 160 -0.17 -25.58 -26.26
#